data_AF-A0A1E8BQ37-F1
#
_entry.id   AF-A0A1E8BQ37-F1
#
_cell.length_a   1.000
_cell.length_b   1.000
_cell.length_c   1.000
_cell.angle_alpha   90.00
_cell.angle_beta   90.00
_cell.angle_gamma   90.00
#
_symmetry.space_group_name_H-M   'P 1'
#
loop_
_entity.id
_entity.type
_entity.pdbx_description
1 polymer ?
#
loop_
_entity_poly.entity_id
_entity_poly.type
_entity_poly.pdbx_seq_one_letter_code
_entity_poly.pdbx_strand_id
1 'polypeptide(L)'
;MQSLWTRSYFVSTAKNVANENMLKIKKQGVKRMSQTLTVKVKLIPTKEQSRLLEESSREYIKVMNMLVSEMVEAKKSTKKSTKDIEANIPSAVKNQAIKDAKSLFATKVKKSNYKIIPILKKPVCVWNNQNYSFDSTHISIPFKVNGKSTRLKVRALLINKKNRNLDLLKHKLGTLRITKKSNKWMAQISVTLPTNERAGTKVLGVDLGLKVPAVAITDDDKVRFFGTCLNWINGN
;
A
#
# COMPACT_ATOMS: atom_id res chain seq x y z
N MET A 1 -33.52 -15.43 63.35
CA MET A 1 -32.55 -16.16 64.20
C MET A 1 -31.39 -16.57 63.29
N GLN A 2 -30.25 -15.87 63.33
CA GLN A 2 -29.06 -16.20 64.15
C GLN A 2 -28.68 -17.70 64.04
N SER A 3 -27.46 -18.13 63.76
CA SER A 3 -26.19 -17.48 63.44
C SER A 3 -25.16 -18.59 63.10
N LEU A 4 -24.21 -18.26 62.23
CA LEU A 4 -22.77 -18.56 62.32
C LEU A 4 -22.30 -19.95 62.77
N TRP A 5 -21.57 -20.67 61.89
CA TRP A 5 -20.22 -21.17 62.22
C TRP A 5 -19.33 -21.21 60.95
N THR A 6 -18.15 -20.61 61.11
CA THR A 6 -17.06 -20.35 60.18
C THR A 6 -16.14 -21.56 59.94
N ARG A 7 -15.49 -21.60 58.76
CA ARG A 7 -14.06 -21.94 58.68
C ARG A 7 -13.37 -21.14 57.58
N SER A 8 -12.58 -20.16 58.03
CA SER A 8 -11.63 -19.42 57.21
C SER A 8 -10.47 -20.34 56.80
N TYR A 9 -10.11 -20.32 55.51
CA TYR A 9 -8.74 -20.62 55.09
C TYR A 9 -8.18 -19.37 54.42
N PHE A 10 -7.25 -18.73 55.15
CA PHE A 10 -6.35 -17.73 54.62
C PHE A 10 -5.33 -18.47 53.74
N VAL A 11 -5.37 -18.25 52.42
CA VAL A 11 -4.25 -18.60 51.53
C VAL A 11 -3.72 -17.30 50.96
N SER A 12 -2.66 -16.80 51.60
CA SER A 12 -1.81 -15.76 51.03
C SER A 12 -1.13 -16.35 49.80
N THR A 13 -1.56 -15.94 48.61
CA THR A 13 -0.73 -16.07 47.41
C THR A 13 0.00 -14.74 47.23
N ALA A 14 1.26 -14.72 47.65
CA ALA A 14 2.20 -13.68 47.28
C ALA A 14 2.12 -13.52 45.76
N LYS A 15 1.68 -12.34 45.32
CA LYS A 15 1.62 -11.97 43.91
C LYS A 15 2.99 -12.23 43.29
N ASN A 16 3.03 -13.08 42.28
CA ASN A 16 4.17 -13.27 41.39
C ASN A 16 4.39 -11.99 40.56
N VAL A 17 4.99 -10.97 41.17
CA VAL A 17 5.40 -9.71 40.52
C VAL A 17 6.44 -9.96 39.42
N ALA A 18 7.13 -11.11 39.46
CA ALA A 18 8.07 -11.51 38.41
C ALA A 18 7.41 -11.91 37.08
N ASN A 19 6.18 -12.46 37.09
CA ASN A 19 5.53 -12.93 35.86
C ASN A 19 4.81 -11.81 35.08
N GLU A 20 4.27 -10.81 35.77
CA GLU A 20 3.67 -9.66 35.08
C GLU A 20 4.72 -8.80 34.37
N ASN A 21 5.94 -8.72 34.90
CA ASN A 21 7.02 -8.00 34.23
C ASN A 21 7.55 -8.78 33.00
N MET A 22 7.64 -10.11 33.03
CA MET A 22 7.96 -10.89 31.82
C MET A 22 6.88 -10.81 30.73
N LEU A 23 5.60 -10.75 31.11
CA LEU A 23 4.48 -10.58 30.16
C LEU A 23 4.35 -9.13 29.64
N LYS A 24 4.77 -8.13 30.42
CA LYS A 24 4.83 -6.73 29.97
C LYS A 24 6.01 -6.45 29.05
N ILE A 25 7.18 -7.07 29.28
CA ILE A 25 8.36 -6.91 28.41
C ILE A 25 8.15 -7.55 27.03
N LYS A 26 7.37 -8.64 26.91
CA LYS A 26 6.98 -9.20 25.60
C LYS A 26 5.91 -8.41 24.84
N LYS A 27 5.28 -7.39 25.45
CA LYS A 27 4.25 -6.53 24.83
C LYS A 27 4.76 -5.13 24.44
N GLN A 28 6.00 -4.78 24.77
CA GLN A 28 6.68 -3.67 24.09
C GLN A 28 7.12 -4.17 22.71
N GLY A 29 6.30 -3.80 21.72
CA GLY A 29 6.26 -4.41 20.41
C GLY A 29 7.61 -4.49 19.72
N VAL A 30 8.07 -5.72 19.49
CA VAL A 30 8.85 -6.03 18.28
C VAL A 30 7.97 -5.60 17.12
N LYS A 31 8.24 -4.42 16.56
CA LYS A 31 7.60 -3.93 15.36
C LYS A 31 7.97 -4.91 14.26
N ARG A 32 7.14 -5.93 14.03
CA ARG A 32 7.32 -6.88 12.92
C ARG A 32 7.52 -6.05 11.67
N MET A 33 8.77 -6.00 11.24
CA MET A 33 9.11 -5.28 10.04
C MET A 33 8.30 -5.91 8.90
N SER A 34 7.87 -5.06 7.99
CA SER A 34 7.14 -5.52 6.82
C SER A 34 7.63 -4.74 5.62
N GLN A 35 7.85 -5.46 4.54
CA GLN A 35 8.29 -4.89 3.28
C GLN A 35 7.09 -4.80 2.35
N THR A 36 6.92 -3.67 1.68
CA THR A 36 5.86 -3.50 0.67
C THR A 36 6.46 -3.58 -0.72
N LEU A 37 6.02 -4.56 -1.51
CA LEU A 37 6.40 -4.74 -2.90
C LEU A 37 5.24 -4.32 -3.82
N THR A 38 5.55 -3.98 -5.07
CA THR A 38 4.53 -3.71 -6.10
C THR A 38 4.55 -4.80 -7.15
N VAL A 39 3.44 -5.54 -7.25
CA VAL A 39 3.20 -6.50 -8.33
C VAL A 39 2.63 -5.74 -9.53
N LYS A 40 3.28 -5.86 -10.69
CA LYS A 40 2.83 -5.23 -11.94
C LYS A 40 2.20 -6.27 -12.86
N VAL A 41 1.01 -5.99 -13.34
CA VAL A 41 0.18 -6.90 -14.13
C VAL A 41 -0.34 -6.17 -15.36
N LYS A 42 -0.19 -6.76 -16.54
CA LYS A 42 -0.75 -6.21 -17.78
C LYS A 42 -2.25 -6.56 -17.85
N LEU A 43 -3.08 -5.57 -18.15
CA LEU A 43 -4.52 -5.77 -18.38
C LEU A 43 -4.82 -5.90 -19.88
N ILE A 44 -5.82 -6.70 -20.21
CA ILE A 44 -6.37 -6.87 -21.57
C ILE A 44 -7.87 -6.56 -21.52
N PRO A 45 -8.26 -5.29 -21.34
CA PRO A 45 -9.66 -4.90 -21.32
C PRO A 45 -10.31 -5.03 -22.71
N THR A 46 -11.63 -5.24 -22.73
CA THR A 46 -12.44 -5.05 -23.94
C THR A 46 -12.49 -3.56 -24.34
N LYS A 47 -13.07 -3.24 -25.50
CA LYS A 47 -13.27 -1.84 -25.94
C LYS A 47 -14.08 -1.03 -24.91
N GLU A 48 -15.19 -1.59 -24.44
CA GLU A 48 -16.03 -0.94 -23.42
C GLU A 48 -15.31 -0.80 -22.07
N GLN A 49 -14.61 -1.84 -21.62
CA GLN A 49 -13.82 -1.77 -20.38
C GLN A 49 -12.70 -0.73 -20.48
N SER A 50 -12.08 -0.59 -21.66
CA SER A 50 -11.07 0.43 -21.91
C SER A 50 -11.68 1.83 -21.78
N ARG A 51 -12.84 2.07 -22.39
CA ARG A 51 -13.56 3.36 -22.27
C ARG A 51 -13.86 3.69 -20.81
N LEU A 52 -14.40 2.74 -20.06
CA LEU A 52 -14.70 2.91 -18.63
C LEU A 52 -13.44 3.19 -17.79
N LEU A 53 -12.34 2.51 -18.08
CA LEU A 53 -11.05 2.76 -17.42
C LEU A 53 -10.52 4.17 -17.72
N GLU A 54 -10.64 4.65 -18.95
CA GLU A 54 -10.22 6.00 -19.29
C GLU A 54 -11.08 7.07 -18.65
N GLU A 55 -12.40 6.93 -18.72
CA GLU A 55 -13.35 7.84 -18.08
C GLU A 55 -13.11 7.91 -16.58
N SER A 56 -13.01 6.75 -15.93
CA SER A 56 -12.73 6.68 -14.48
C SER A 56 -11.39 7.30 -14.13
N SER A 57 -10.36 7.11 -14.95
CA SER A 57 -9.03 7.68 -14.72
C SER A 57 -9.00 9.20 -14.90
N ARG A 58 -9.74 9.73 -15.88
CA ARG A 58 -9.87 11.17 -16.12
C ARG A 58 -10.65 11.83 -14.97
N GLU A 59 -11.78 11.25 -14.59
CA GLU A 59 -12.61 11.72 -13.49
C GLU A 59 -11.86 11.70 -12.14
N TYR A 60 -11.13 10.61 -11.85
CA TYR A 60 -10.33 10.51 -10.63
C TYR A 60 -9.29 11.65 -10.54
N ILE A 61 -8.58 11.93 -11.63
CA ILE A 61 -7.60 13.03 -11.68
C ILE A 61 -8.26 14.39 -11.56
N LYS A 62 -9.40 14.59 -12.23
CA LYS A 62 -10.17 15.84 -12.14
C LYS A 62 -10.56 16.14 -10.70
N VAL A 63 -11.11 15.15 -9.99
CA VAL A 63 -11.46 15.26 -8.57
C VAL A 63 -10.23 15.56 -7.72
N MET A 64 -9.14 14.84 -7.92
CA MET A 64 -7.88 15.04 -7.20
C MET A 64 -7.35 16.47 -7.36
N ASN A 65 -7.22 16.95 -8.60
CA ASN A 65 -6.68 18.27 -8.90
C ASN A 65 -7.61 19.37 -8.36
N MET A 66 -8.92 19.20 -8.49
CA MET A 66 -9.91 20.13 -7.90
C MET A 66 -9.75 20.23 -6.38
N LEU A 67 -9.72 19.09 -5.68
CA LEU A 67 -9.58 19.09 -4.21
C LEU A 67 -8.25 19.71 -3.76
N VAL A 68 -7.16 19.43 -4.48
CA VAL A 68 -5.86 20.04 -4.17
C VAL A 68 -5.89 21.56 -4.37
N SER A 69 -6.49 22.03 -5.46
CA SER A 69 -6.63 23.47 -5.74
C SER A 69 -7.42 24.17 -4.63
N GLU A 70 -8.58 23.62 -4.25
CA GLU A 70 -9.41 24.18 -3.17
C GLU A 70 -8.66 24.23 -1.82
N MET A 71 -7.90 23.18 -1.49
CA MET A 71 -7.12 23.14 -0.24
C MET A 71 -5.95 24.12 -0.24
N VAL A 72 -5.35 24.37 -1.41
CA VAL A 72 -4.29 25.38 -1.59
C VAL A 72 -4.86 26.77 -1.37
N GLU A 73 -5.96 27.10 -2.04
CA GLU A 73 -6.63 28.40 -1.95
C GLU A 73 -7.09 28.69 -0.52
N ALA A 74 -7.78 27.74 0.11
CA ALA A 74 -8.26 27.88 1.48
C ALA A 74 -7.16 27.68 2.55
N LYS A 75 -5.93 27.36 2.13
CA LYS A 75 -4.77 26.96 2.96
C LYS A 75 -5.07 25.92 4.04
N LYS A 76 -6.13 25.11 3.87
CA LYS A 76 -6.61 24.15 4.87
C LYS A 76 -6.99 22.82 4.24
N SER A 77 -6.94 21.75 5.03
CA SER A 77 -7.36 20.42 4.56
C SER A 77 -8.88 20.37 4.36
N THR A 78 -9.33 19.72 3.29
CA THR A 78 -10.75 19.61 2.97
C THR A 78 -11.51 18.75 3.99
N LYS A 79 -12.74 19.17 4.32
CA LYS A 79 -13.69 18.37 5.11
C LYS A 79 -14.73 17.66 4.23
N LYS A 80 -14.66 17.83 2.91
CA LYS A 80 -15.58 17.20 1.95
C LYS A 80 -15.55 15.67 2.08
N SER A 81 -16.73 15.10 1.92
CA SER A 81 -17.05 13.68 1.86
C SER A 81 -17.37 13.27 0.43
N THR A 82 -17.71 11.99 0.20
CA THR A 82 -18.12 11.53 -1.13
C THR A 82 -19.42 12.13 -1.64
N LYS A 83 -20.27 12.63 -0.74
CA LYS A 83 -21.56 13.26 -1.08
C LYS A 83 -21.33 14.63 -1.74
N ASP A 84 -20.26 15.31 -1.34
CA ASP A 84 -19.92 16.67 -1.80
C ASP A 84 -19.16 16.68 -3.13
N ILE A 85 -18.90 15.50 -3.71
CA ILE A 85 -18.12 15.35 -4.93
C ILE A 85 -19.03 14.78 -6.01
N GLU A 86 -19.37 15.61 -6.99
CA GLU A 86 -20.00 15.18 -8.22
C GLU A 86 -18.93 14.67 -9.20
N ALA A 87 -18.91 13.36 -9.41
CA ALA A 87 -17.99 12.70 -10.33
C ALA A 87 -18.57 11.37 -10.81
N ASN A 88 -18.26 11.00 -12.05
CA ASN A 88 -18.73 9.75 -12.65
C ASN A 88 -17.86 8.54 -12.28
N ILE A 89 -17.61 8.36 -10.98
CA ILE A 89 -16.85 7.24 -10.41
C ILE A 89 -17.55 6.69 -9.16
N PRO A 90 -17.34 5.42 -8.80
CA PRO A 90 -17.93 4.84 -7.60
C PRO A 90 -17.55 5.58 -6.32
N SER A 91 -18.42 5.59 -5.32
CA SER A 91 -18.16 6.24 -4.02
C SER A 91 -16.88 5.74 -3.35
N ALA A 92 -16.55 4.46 -3.53
CA ALA A 92 -15.32 3.87 -3.02
C ALA A 92 -14.06 4.48 -3.64
N VAL A 93 -14.11 4.79 -4.94
CA VAL A 93 -13.03 5.47 -5.68
C VAL A 93 -12.96 6.95 -5.32
N LYS A 94 -14.11 7.64 -5.14
CA LYS A 94 -14.16 9.02 -4.62
C LYS A 94 -13.51 9.13 -3.24
N ASN A 95 -13.82 8.19 -2.35
CA ASN A 95 -13.21 8.09 -1.02
C ASN A 95 -11.69 7.97 -1.12
N GLN A 96 -11.20 7.15 -2.04
CA GLN A 96 -9.77 6.99 -2.26
C GLN A 96 -9.13 8.28 -2.80
N ALA A 97 -9.78 8.96 -3.76
CA ALA A 97 -9.33 10.26 -4.25
C ALA A 97 -9.25 11.31 -3.14
N ILE A 98 -10.26 11.42 -2.27
CA ILE A 98 -10.21 12.37 -1.13
C ILE A 98 -8.99 12.09 -0.23
N LYS A 99 -8.75 10.82 0.11
CA LYS A 99 -7.60 10.42 0.95
C LYS A 99 -6.27 10.75 0.28
N ASP A 100 -6.15 10.44 -1.00
CA ASP A 100 -4.93 10.70 -1.77
C ASP A 100 -4.68 12.20 -1.94
N ALA A 101 -5.72 13.01 -2.17
CA ALA A 101 -5.61 14.46 -2.25
C ALA A 101 -5.13 15.05 -0.93
N LYS A 102 -5.71 14.63 0.20
CA LYS A 102 -5.28 15.05 1.55
C LYS A 102 -3.82 14.68 1.81
N SER A 103 -3.42 13.47 1.42
CA SER A 103 -2.04 13.00 1.55
C SER A 103 -1.07 13.83 0.70
N LEU A 104 -1.40 14.11 -0.57
CA LEU A 104 -0.59 14.96 -1.44
C LEU A 104 -0.47 16.39 -0.90
N PHE A 105 -1.58 16.96 -0.43
CA PHE A 105 -1.57 18.29 0.18
C PHE A 105 -0.67 18.36 1.42
N ALA A 106 -0.78 17.38 2.32
CA ALA A 106 0.05 17.33 3.53
C ALA A 106 1.54 17.07 3.23
N THR A 107 1.85 16.19 2.28
CA THR A 107 3.22 15.72 2.04
C THR A 107 4.00 16.55 1.04
N LYS A 108 3.33 17.25 0.12
CA LYS A 108 3.99 18.06 -0.93
C LYS A 108 3.69 19.54 -0.75
N VAL A 109 2.42 19.94 -0.75
CA VAL A 109 2.03 21.36 -0.71
C VAL A 109 2.47 22.01 0.61
N LYS A 110 2.00 21.48 1.75
CA LYS A 110 2.35 22.02 3.08
C LYS A 110 3.85 21.98 3.34
N LYS A 111 4.52 20.86 3.02
CA LYS A 111 5.97 20.73 3.21
C LYS A 111 6.78 21.70 2.34
N SER A 112 6.25 22.09 1.18
CA SER A 112 6.87 23.10 0.32
C SER A 112 6.53 24.54 0.71
N ASN A 113 5.82 24.75 1.84
CA ASN A 113 5.24 26.04 2.22
C ASN A 113 4.45 26.67 1.06
N TYR A 114 3.61 25.86 0.40
CA TYR A 114 2.75 26.26 -0.71
C TYR A 114 3.48 26.71 -1.99
N LYS A 115 4.81 26.51 -2.08
CA LYS A 115 5.58 26.83 -3.30
C LYS A 115 5.37 25.82 -4.43
N ILE A 116 5.03 24.57 -4.11
CA ILE A 116 4.83 23.49 -5.08
C ILE A 116 3.38 23.02 -5.03
N ILE A 117 2.66 23.17 -6.15
CA ILE A 117 1.29 22.68 -6.33
C ILE A 117 1.31 21.50 -7.31
N PRO A 118 1.17 20.25 -6.85
CA PRO A 118 1.21 19.09 -7.72
C PRO A 118 -0.08 18.97 -8.54
N ILE A 119 0.07 18.80 -9.86
CA ILE A 119 -1.05 18.54 -10.77
C ILE A 119 -0.85 17.18 -11.43
N LEU A 120 -1.84 16.29 -11.28
CA LEU A 120 -1.84 15.00 -11.95
C LEU A 120 -2.23 15.19 -13.42
N LYS A 121 -1.35 14.77 -14.34
CA LYS A 121 -1.56 14.88 -15.80
C LYS A 121 -1.78 13.54 -16.50
N LYS A 122 -1.33 12.44 -15.88
CA LYS A 122 -1.34 11.10 -16.51
C LYS A 122 -2.49 10.26 -15.97
N PRO A 123 -3.34 9.66 -16.84
CA PRO A 123 -4.48 8.82 -16.44
C PRO A 123 -4.10 7.78 -15.39
N VAL A 124 -4.76 7.87 -14.23
CA VAL A 124 -4.60 6.98 -13.09
C VAL A 124 -5.92 6.86 -12.35
N CYS A 125 -6.21 5.67 -11.86
CA CYS A 125 -7.30 5.42 -10.93
C CYS A 125 -6.81 4.44 -9.84
N VAL A 126 -7.26 4.65 -8.60
CA VAL A 126 -6.79 3.88 -7.43
C VAL A 126 -7.99 3.31 -6.67
N TRP A 127 -7.91 2.03 -6.34
CA TRP A 127 -8.86 1.30 -5.51
C TRP A 127 -8.15 0.79 -4.26
N ASN A 128 -8.86 0.81 -3.12
CA ASN A 128 -8.36 0.17 -1.90
C ASN A 128 -8.56 -1.36 -1.97
N ASN A 129 -7.94 -2.09 -1.03
CA ASN A 129 -8.00 -3.56 -0.97
C ASN A 129 -9.40 -4.15 -0.72
N GLN A 130 -10.36 -3.38 -0.24
CA GLN A 130 -11.76 -3.82 -0.07
C GLN A 130 -12.57 -3.68 -1.37
N ASN A 131 -12.06 -2.93 -2.34
CA ASN A 131 -12.77 -2.54 -3.55
C ASN A 131 -12.24 -3.20 -4.82
N TYR A 132 -11.40 -4.23 -4.69
CA TYR A 132 -11.07 -5.10 -5.80
C TYR A 132 -10.90 -6.54 -5.32
N SER A 133 -11.05 -7.47 -6.25
CA SER A 133 -10.64 -8.86 -6.08
C SER A 133 -10.02 -9.35 -7.37
N PHE A 134 -9.41 -10.53 -7.36
CA PHE A 134 -8.88 -11.14 -8.57
C PHE A 134 -9.01 -12.66 -8.50
N ASP A 135 -9.06 -13.27 -9.67
CA ASP A 135 -8.87 -14.71 -9.86
C ASP A 135 -7.57 -14.94 -10.65
N SER A 136 -7.34 -16.15 -11.16
CA SER A 136 -6.12 -16.47 -11.92
C SER A 136 -5.98 -15.70 -13.24
N THR A 137 -7.07 -15.11 -13.76
CA THR A 137 -7.15 -14.55 -15.12
C THR A 137 -7.75 -13.15 -15.18
N HIS A 138 -8.43 -12.68 -14.14
CA HIS A 138 -9.15 -11.41 -14.13
C HIS A 138 -8.94 -10.63 -12.82
N ILE A 139 -9.00 -9.31 -12.92
CA ILE A 139 -9.13 -8.39 -11.79
C ILE A 139 -10.55 -7.82 -11.83
N SER A 140 -11.27 -7.93 -10.72
CA SER A 140 -12.66 -7.50 -10.55
C SER A 140 -12.69 -6.17 -9.80
N ILE A 141 -13.21 -5.12 -10.43
CA ILE A 141 -13.22 -3.74 -9.90
C ILE A 141 -14.57 -3.06 -10.17
N PRO A 142 -15.03 -2.18 -9.26
CA PRO A 142 -16.25 -1.41 -9.46
C PRO A 142 -16.01 -0.25 -10.42
N PHE A 143 -16.98 -0.07 -11.32
CA PHE A 143 -17.15 1.09 -12.20
C PHE A 143 -18.52 1.71 -11.99
N LYS A 144 -18.69 2.98 -12.36
CA LYS A 144 -20.00 3.61 -12.40
C LYS A 144 -20.57 3.42 -13.81
N VAL A 145 -21.62 2.62 -13.93
CA VAL A 145 -22.31 2.30 -15.18
C VAL A 145 -23.77 2.65 -15.00
N ASN A 146 -24.32 3.51 -15.86
CA ASN A 146 -25.71 3.98 -15.79
C ASN A 146 -26.09 4.51 -14.40
N GLY A 147 -25.21 5.31 -13.79
CA GLY A 147 -25.41 5.87 -12.44
C GLY A 147 -25.17 4.89 -11.28
N LYS A 148 -25.13 3.58 -11.54
CA LYS A 148 -24.98 2.53 -10.52
C LYS A 148 -23.53 2.03 -10.44
N SER A 149 -23.13 1.58 -9.26
CA SER A 149 -21.80 0.96 -9.06
C SER A 149 -21.86 -0.52 -9.43
N THR A 150 -21.28 -0.88 -10.57
CA THR A 150 -21.27 -2.25 -11.10
C THR A 150 -19.85 -2.80 -11.11
N ARG A 151 -19.66 -4.03 -10.61
CA ARG A 151 -18.35 -4.68 -10.58
C ARG A 151 -18.11 -5.44 -11.89
N LEU A 152 -17.01 -5.11 -12.58
CA LEU A 152 -16.61 -5.72 -13.84
C LEU A 152 -15.29 -6.47 -13.71
N LYS A 153 -15.19 -7.62 -14.38
CA LYS A 153 -13.96 -8.44 -14.46
C LYS A 153 -13.16 -8.03 -15.69
N VAL A 154 -11.96 -7.48 -15.48
CA VAL A 154 -11.02 -7.10 -16.53
C VAL A 154 -9.93 -8.16 -16.64
N ARG A 155 -9.69 -8.70 -17.84
CA ARG A 155 -8.68 -9.74 -18.05
C ARG A 155 -7.29 -9.22 -17.68
N ALA A 156 -6.52 -10.01 -16.96
CA ALA A 156 -5.24 -9.67 -16.39
C ALA A 156 -4.23 -10.81 -16.57
N LEU A 157 -3.04 -10.48 -17.06
CA LEU A 157 -1.94 -11.45 -17.24
C LEU A 157 -1.19 -11.66 -15.92
N LEU A 158 -1.83 -12.38 -14.99
CA LEU A 158 -1.31 -12.63 -13.65
C LEU A 158 -0.25 -13.74 -13.62
N ILE A 159 -0.41 -14.76 -14.46
CA ILE A 159 0.51 -15.88 -14.59
C ILE A 159 1.75 -15.42 -15.36
N ASN A 160 2.93 -15.63 -14.77
CA ASN A 160 4.22 -15.43 -15.44
C ASN A 160 5.01 -16.74 -15.45
N LYS A 161 6.13 -16.81 -16.20
CA LYS A 161 6.94 -18.04 -16.38
C LYS A 161 7.33 -18.75 -15.07
N LYS A 162 7.30 -18.08 -13.91
CA LYS A 162 7.67 -18.62 -12.59
C LYS A 162 6.56 -18.50 -11.54
N ASN A 163 5.32 -18.18 -11.92
CA ASN A 163 4.17 -17.90 -11.02
C ASN A 163 4.40 -16.88 -9.88
N ARG A 164 5.53 -16.15 -9.89
CA ARG A 164 5.94 -15.22 -8.82
C ARG A 164 4.87 -14.20 -8.45
N ASN A 165 4.15 -13.68 -9.46
CA ASN A 165 3.09 -12.70 -9.20
C ASN A 165 1.97 -13.32 -8.37
N LEU A 166 1.55 -14.54 -8.69
CA LEU A 166 0.49 -15.23 -7.98
C LEU A 166 0.88 -15.53 -6.53
N ASP A 167 2.14 -15.93 -6.31
CA ASP A 167 2.65 -16.20 -4.96
C ASP A 167 2.71 -14.93 -4.11
N LEU A 168 3.17 -13.81 -4.68
CA LEU A 168 3.17 -12.54 -3.97
C LEU A 168 1.74 -12.09 -3.61
N LEU A 169 0.79 -12.31 -4.50
CA LEU A 169 -0.61 -11.90 -4.30
C LEU A 169 -1.35 -12.71 -3.22
N LYS A 170 -0.76 -13.79 -2.67
CA LYS A 170 -1.28 -14.51 -1.49
C LYS A 170 -1.08 -13.75 -0.18
N HIS A 171 -0.17 -12.78 -0.15
CA HIS A 171 0.13 -11.99 1.04
C HIS A 171 -0.83 -10.79 1.19
N LYS A 172 -0.63 -9.99 2.25
CA LYS A 172 -1.53 -8.87 2.58
C LYS A 172 -1.57 -7.86 1.43
N LEU A 173 -2.75 -7.72 0.84
CA LEU A 173 -3.02 -6.82 -0.26
C LEU A 173 -3.21 -5.37 0.21
N GLY A 174 -2.62 -4.45 -0.55
CA GLY A 174 -2.74 -3.01 -0.40
C GLY A 174 -3.57 -2.38 -1.52
N THR A 175 -3.18 -1.19 -1.98
CA THR A 175 -3.92 -0.49 -3.03
C THR A 175 -3.66 -1.11 -4.41
N LEU A 176 -4.71 -1.10 -5.23
CA LEU A 176 -4.64 -1.35 -6.66
C LEU A 176 -4.62 0.00 -7.39
N ARG A 177 -3.56 0.26 -8.15
CA ARG A 177 -3.43 1.42 -9.04
C ARG A 177 -3.44 0.95 -10.49
N ILE A 178 -4.34 1.50 -11.30
CA ILE A 178 -4.37 1.25 -12.75
C ILE A 178 -3.92 2.51 -13.48
N THR A 179 -3.03 2.33 -14.46
CA THR A 179 -2.50 3.40 -15.32
C THR A 179 -2.48 2.97 -16.78
N LYS A 180 -2.52 3.94 -17.70
CA LYS A 180 -2.30 3.72 -19.13
C LYS A 180 -0.90 4.22 -19.50
N LYS A 181 -0.05 3.34 -20.03
CA LYS A 181 1.30 3.68 -20.53
C LYS A 181 1.48 3.12 -21.94
N SER A 182 1.77 3.98 -22.92
CA SER A 182 1.98 3.57 -24.32
C SER A 182 0.85 2.67 -24.85
N ASN A 183 -0.39 3.10 -24.66
CA ASN A 183 -1.61 2.34 -24.99
C ASN A 183 -1.80 0.98 -24.30
N LYS A 184 -0.96 0.65 -23.31
CA LYS A 184 -1.09 -0.56 -22.50
C LYS A 184 -1.61 -0.20 -21.11
N TRP A 185 -2.60 -0.97 -20.66
CA TRP A 185 -3.14 -0.87 -19.32
C TRP A 185 -2.32 -1.70 -18.34
N MET A 186 -1.88 -1.08 -17.25
CA MET A 186 -1.06 -1.70 -16.23
C MET A 186 -1.73 -1.55 -14.87
N ALA A 187 -1.99 -2.68 -14.23
CA ALA A 187 -2.37 -2.76 -12.82
C ALA A 187 -1.11 -2.89 -11.96
N GLN A 188 -1.07 -2.15 -10.87
CA GLN A 188 -0.02 -2.15 -9.87
C GLN A 188 -0.67 -2.45 -8.53
N ILE A 189 -0.37 -3.60 -7.95
CA ILE A 189 -0.93 -4.05 -6.67
C ILE A 189 0.17 -3.97 -5.63
N SER A 190 -0.06 -3.19 -4.57
CA SER A 190 0.83 -3.16 -3.42
C SER A 190 0.62 -4.44 -2.58
N VAL A 191 1.69 -5.10 -2.18
CA VAL A 191 1.68 -6.34 -1.39
C VAL A 191 2.61 -6.16 -0.21
N THR A 192 2.12 -6.34 1.00
CA THR A 192 2.92 -6.28 2.22
C THR A 192 3.31 -7.69 2.65
N LEU A 193 4.61 -7.96 2.68
CA LEU A 193 5.19 -9.21 3.16
C LEU A 193 5.68 -9.03 4.61
N PRO A 194 5.43 -10.00 5.50
CA PRO A 194 6.12 -10.02 6.78
C PRO A 194 7.62 -10.23 6.52
N THR A 195 8.47 -9.42 7.15
CA THR A 195 9.90 -9.74 7.23
C THR A 195 10.16 -10.31 8.60
N ASN A 196 10.72 -11.52 8.63
CA ASN A 196 11.25 -12.07 9.87
C ASN A 196 12.58 -11.38 10.13
N GLU A 197 12.74 -10.79 11.32
CA GLU A 197 14.05 -10.41 11.81
C GLU A 197 14.87 -11.69 11.95
N ARG A 198 15.95 -11.78 11.16
CA ARG A 198 16.91 -12.87 11.31
C ARG A 198 17.84 -12.46 12.43
N ALA A 199 17.77 -13.16 13.57
CA ALA A 199 18.66 -12.97 14.72
C ALA A 199 20.05 -13.61 14.47
N GLY A 200 20.54 -13.55 13.23
CA GLY A 200 21.93 -13.87 12.94
C GLY A 200 22.76 -12.64 13.25
N THR A 201 24.02 -12.84 13.67
CA THR A 201 24.95 -11.73 13.75
C THR A 201 25.08 -11.14 12.35
N LYS A 202 25.48 -11.93 11.34
CA LYS A 202 25.73 -11.54 9.92
C LYS A 202 24.50 -11.00 9.15
N VAL A 203 24.41 -9.68 8.98
CA VAL A 203 23.37 -9.00 8.17
C VAL A 203 23.97 -8.42 6.89
N LEU A 204 23.37 -8.76 5.73
CA LEU A 204 23.71 -8.18 4.43
C LEU A 204 22.60 -7.25 3.92
N GLY A 205 22.88 -5.95 3.84
CA GLY A 205 22.06 -4.94 3.17
C GLY A 205 22.42 -4.84 1.68
N VAL A 206 21.42 -5.01 0.80
CA VAL A 206 21.56 -4.84 -0.65
C VAL A 206 20.56 -3.79 -1.14
N ASP A 207 21.05 -2.70 -1.72
CA ASP A 207 20.27 -1.72 -2.48
C ASP A 207 20.63 -1.87 -3.95
N LEU A 208 19.68 -2.22 -4.81
CA LEU A 208 19.98 -2.48 -6.22
C LEU A 208 20.17 -1.20 -7.05
N GLY A 209 19.89 0.00 -6.50
CA GLY A 209 20.06 1.28 -7.17
C GLY A 209 19.35 1.37 -8.55
N LEU A 210 19.40 2.53 -9.19
CA LEU A 210 18.93 2.69 -10.58
C LEU A 210 20.01 2.35 -11.62
N LYS A 211 21.29 2.34 -11.19
CA LYS A 211 22.46 2.14 -12.06
C LYS A 211 23.52 1.22 -11.46
N VAL A 212 23.74 1.28 -10.15
CA VAL A 212 24.77 0.47 -9.45
C VAL A 212 24.17 -0.07 -8.16
N PRO A 213 24.29 -1.38 -7.89
CA PRO A 213 23.90 -1.95 -6.61
C PRO A 213 24.91 -1.61 -5.52
N ALA A 214 24.44 -1.18 -4.36
CA ALA A 214 25.20 -0.98 -3.14
C ALA A 214 24.98 -2.17 -2.18
N VAL A 215 26.05 -2.64 -1.55
CA VAL A 215 26.08 -3.87 -0.74
C VAL A 215 26.86 -3.58 0.55
N ALA A 216 26.32 -3.99 1.70
CA ALA A 216 26.85 -3.73 3.04
C ALA A 216 26.65 -4.94 3.96
N ILE A 217 27.70 -5.48 4.61
CA ILE A 217 27.62 -6.56 5.61
C ILE A 217 28.22 -6.03 6.90
N THR A 218 27.61 -6.38 8.01
CA THR A 218 28.17 -6.21 9.34
C THR A 218 28.67 -7.55 9.88
N ASP A 219 29.34 -7.53 11.02
CA ASP A 219 29.47 -8.64 11.99
C ASP A 219 30.81 -9.41 12.01
N ASP A 220 31.64 -9.35 10.97
CA ASP A 220 33.02 -9.88 10.99
C ASP A 220 33.87 -9.46 9.76
N ASP A 221 33.88 -8.15 9.51
CA ASP A 221 35.02 -7.41 8.94
C ASP A 221 35.47 -7.68 7.51
N LYS A 222 34.53 -7.70 6.56
CA LYS A 222 34.70 -6.99 5.27
C LYS A 222 33.43 -7.06 4.44
N VAL A 223 32.65 -5.97 4.44
CA VAL A 223 31.89 -5.60 3.23
C VAL A 223 31.97 -4.13 2.91
N ARG A 224 31.97 -3.91 1.61
CA ARG A 224 32.31 -2.69 0.90
C ARG A 224 31.17 -2.31 -0.02
N PHE A 225 30.87 -1.01 0.03
CA PHE A 225 29.97 -0.36 -0.89
C PHE A 225 30.68 -0.09 -2.21
N PHE A 226 30.00 -0.38 -3.32
CA PHE A 226 30.50 -0.13 -4.66
C PHE A 226 29.66 0.94 -5.34
N GLY A 227 30.35 1.96 -5.83
CA GLY A 227 29.80 3.09 -6.58
C GLY A 227 30.89 3.88 -7.28
N THR A 228 31.40 3.37 -8.40
CA THR A 228 31.85 4.15 -9.57
C THR A 228 31.99 3.18 -10.75
N CYS A 229 31.35 3.49 -11.88
CA CYS A 229 31.24 2.59 -13.03
C CYS A 229 32.62 2.29 -13.64
N LEU A 230 33.09 1.03 -13.59
CA LEU A 230 33.60 0.24 -14.73
C LEU A 230 34.06 -1.14 -14.23
N ASN A 231 33.99 -2.12 -15.15
CA ASN A 231 34.56 -3.47 -15.11
C ASN A 231 33.78 -4.54 -14.33
N TRP A 232 32.86 -5.18 -15.05
CA TRP A 232 32.69 -6.63 -14.97
C TRP A 232 34.05 -7.29 -15.24
N ILE A 233 34.60 -7.98 -14.24
CA ILE A 233 35.80 -8.81 -14.40
C ILE A 233 35.35 -10.26 -14.59
N ASN A 234 35.89 -10.88 -15.64
CA ASN A 234 35.83 -12.30 -15.98
C ASN A 234 36.48 -13.20 -14.91
N GLY A 235 36.05 -14.48 -14.88
CA GLY A 235 36.75 -15.63 -14.28
C GLY A 235 36.34 -15.90 -12.82
N ASN A 236 35.77 -17.04 -12.44
CA ASN A 236 35.77 -18.41 -13.00
C ASN A 236 34.37 -19.01 -13.01
#